data_AF-A0A1V5XTI2-F1
#
_entry.id   AF-A0A1V5XTI2-F1
#
_cell.length_a   1.000
_cell.length_b   1.000
_cell.length_c   1.000
_cell.angle_alpha   90.00
_cell.angle_beta   90.00
_cell.angle_gamma   90.00
#
_symmetry.space_group_name_H-M   'P 1'
#
loop_
_entity.id
_entity.type
_entity.pdbx_description
1 polymer ?
#
loop_
_entity_poly.entity_id
_entity_poly.type
_entity_poly.pdbx_seq_one_letter_code
_entity_poly.pdbx_strand_id
1 'polypeptide(L)'
;MALTLGRDDEVIQKVDETWARLERLERQFAPLLELKEDAQPILKELMHAVILELDELDGHFKLEDALLLIKRLLRNTKNLSALLDRLEQANDLISDMTPIIHEVTKATISELGELEKQGIFKNLAAIRTVAERFSRRYTPERVVALGDKLIELLQLVDLIAQPRTLRLAHAATDAISQDDQGRAEVTMFGLWRKMRDPDTLRGLALMLDLAKALGQADNTKSVPMLESGK
;
A
#
# COMPACT_ATOMS: atom_id res chain seq x y z
N MET A 1 71.24 64.08 -34.59
CA MET A 1 70.06 63.74 -35.41
C MET A 1 69.93 62.22 -35.49
N ALA A 2 69.68 61.55 -34.35
CA ALA A 2 69.63 60.08 -34.27
C ALA A 2 68.85 59.56 -33.03
N LEU A 3 67.86 60.32 -32.52
CA LEU A 3 67.08 59.92 -31.34
C LEU A 3 65.57 60.11 -31.48
N THR A 4 65.06 60.44 -32.68
CA THR A 4 63.60 60.54 -32.92
C THR A 4 63.03 59.35 -33.69
N LEU A 5 63.85 58.61 -34.45
CA LEU A 5 63.39 57.50 -35.30
C LEU A 5 62.87 56.29 -34.50
N GLY A 6 63.47 55.93 -33.37
CA GLY A 6 63.07 54.73 -32.61
C GLY A 6 61.75 54.84 -31.85
N ARG A 7 61.25 56.06 -31.57
CA ARG A 7 59.99 56.25 -30.83
C ARG A 7 58.77 56.22 -31.74
N ASP A 8 58.92 56.65 -32.99
CA ASP A 8 57.84 56.64 -33.96
C ASP A 8 57.58 55.21 -34.47
N ASP A 9 58.62 54.39 -34.61
CA ASP A 9 58.49 52.98 -35.02
C ASP A 9 57.77 52.11 -33.96
N GLU A 10 58.02 52.35 -32.66
CA GLU A 10 57.34 51.62 -31.57
C GLU A 10 55.86 52.00 -31.47
N VAL A 11 55.53 53.27 -31.74
CA VAL A 11 54.14 53.75 -31.77
C VAL A 11 53.40 53.13 -32.95
N ILE A 12 54.03 53.07 -34.13
CA ILE A 12 53.44 52.43 -35.32
C ILE A 12 53.21 50.94 -35.07
N GLN A 13 54.17 50.24 -34.45
CA GLN A 13 54.02 48.81 -34.14
C GLN A 13 52.89 48.55 -33.13
N LYS A 14 52.76 49.37 -32.08
CA LYS A 14 51.66 49.24 -31.11
C LYS A 14 50.31 49.57 -31.74
N VAL A 15 50.27 50.57 -32.60
CA VAL A 15 49.07 50.95 -33.35
C VAL A 15 48.65 49.82 -34.29
N ASP A 16 49.59 49.22 -35.02
CA ASP A 16 49.33 48.06 -35.90
C ASP A 16 48.92 46.81 -35.13
N GLU A 17 49.50 46.54 -33.95
CA GLU A 17 49.03 45.46 -33.10
C GLU A 17 47.60 45.70 -32.58
N THR A 18 47.26 46.94 -32.21
CA THR A 18 45.89 47.28 -31.83
C THR A 18 44.93 47.21 -33.01
N TRP A 19 45.32 47.61 -34.21
CA TRP A 19 44.51 47.49 -35.42
C TRP A 19 44.30 46.04 -35.82
N ALA A 20 45.35 45.23 -35.82
CA ALA A 20 45.25 43.79 -36.07
C ALA A 20 44.39 43.07 -35.03
N ARG A 21 44.34 43.59 -33.79
CA ARG A 21 43.46 43.08 -32.72
C ARG A 21 42.00 43.52 -32.93
N LEU A 22 41.77 44.75 -33.39
CA LEU A 22 40.45 45.27 -33.75
C LEU A 22 39.84 44.51 -34.93
N GLU A 23 40.62 44.23 -35.97
CA GLU A 23 40.14 43.51 -37.16
C GLU A 23 39.75 42.05 -36.83
N ARG A 24 40.49 41.40 -35.92
CA ARG A 24 40.13 40.05 -35.43
C ARG A 24 38.85 40.06 -34.59
N LEU A 25 38.62 41.11 -33.80
CA LEU A 25 37.38 41.28 -33.04
C LEU A 25 36.21 41.54 -34.00
N GLU A 26 36.38 42.40 -35.00
CA GLU A 26 35.35 42.73 -35.97
C GLU A 26 34.87 41.49 -36.74
N ARG A 27 35.78 40.59 -37.15
CA ARG A 27 35.41 39.30 -37.77
C ARG A 27 34.70 38.34 -36.82
N GLN A 28 35.02 38.36 -35.53
CA GLN A 28 34.31 37.56 -34.52
C GLN A 28 32.90 38.09 -34.23
N PHE A 29 32.69 39.41 -34.35
CA PHE A 29 31.39 40.05 -34.14
C PHE A 29 30.58 40.29 -35.42
N ALA A 30 31.16 40.06 -36.61
CA ALA A 30 30.47 40.18 -37.91
C ALA A 30 29.14 39.40 -37.99
N PRO A 31 29.05 38.11 -37.60
CA PRO A 31 27.77 37.39 -37.62
C PRO A 31 26.77 37.92 -36.57
N LEU A 32 27.23 38.59 -35.51
CA LEU A 32 26.37 39.27 -34.53
C LEU A 32 25.90 40.65 -35.03
N LEU A 33 26.66 41.29 -35.92
CA LEU A 33 26.29 42.56 -36.57
C LEU A 33 25.27 42.33 -37.69
N GLU A 34 25.39 41.24 -38.44
CA GLU A 34 24.38 40.80 -39.42
C GLU A 34 23.06 40.44 -38.71
N LEU A 35 23.14 39.66 -37.61
CA LEU A 35 21.99 39.39 -36.75
C LEU A 35 21.41 40.67 -36.13
N LYS A 36 22.21 41.70 -35.87
CA LYS A 36 21.74 43.00 -35.36
C LYS A 36 20.95 43.77 -36.41
N GLU A 37 21.32 43.68 -37.68
CA GLU A 37 20.62 44.33 -38.79
C GLU A 37 19.25 43.68 -39.02
N ASP A 38 19.19 42.34 -38.97
CA ASP A 38 17.95 41.57 -39.11
C ASP A 38 17.07 41.58 -37.84
N ALA A 39 17.69 41.63 -36.65
CA ALA A 39 16.96 41.72 -35.39
C ALA A 39 16.51 43.16 -35.07
N GLN A 40 17.04 44.18 -35.75
CA GLN A 40 16.67 45.58 -35.52
C GLN A 40 15.16 45.85 -35.65
N PRO A 41 14.48 45.39 -36.73
CA PRO A 41 13.02 45.56 -36.84
C PRO A 41 12.24 44.77 -35.79
N ILE A 42 12.61 43.50 -35.53
CA ILE A 42 11.94 42.64 -34.54
C ILE A 42 12.10 43.20 -33.12
N LEU A 43 13.29 43.68 -32.79
CA LEU A 43 13.59 44.33 -31.50
C LEU A 43 12.80 45.63 -31.34
N LYS A 44 12.64 46.42 -32.40
CA LYS A 44 11.85 47.65 -32.40
C LYS A 44 10.36 47.37 -32.16
N GLU A 45 9.83 46.31 -32.78
CA GLU A 45 8.45 45.86 -32.59
C GLU A 45 8.21 45.31 -31.17
N LEU A 46 9.12 44.46 -30.68
CA LEU A 46 9.06 43.94 -29.30
C LEU A 46 9.17 45.05 -28.25
N MET A 47 10.04 46.05 -28.46
CA MET A 47 10.14 47.20 -27.56
C MET A 47 8.90 48.06 -27.59
N HIS A 48 8.25 48.25 -28.74
CA HIS A 48 6.95 48.93 -28.80
C HIS A 48 5.86 48.16 -28.05
N ALA A 49 5.78 46.83 -28.22
CA ALA A 49 4.81 45.99 -27.53
C ALA A 49 5.01 46.00 -26.01
N VAL A 50 6.27 45.88 -25.56
CA VAL A 50 6.62 45.95 -24.14
C VAL A 50 6.26 47.33 -23.57
N ILE A 51 6.54 48.44 -24.28
CA ILE A 51 6.19 49.78 -23.79
C ILE A 51 4.66 49.97 -23.67
N LEU A 52 3.88 49.40 -24.60
CA LEU A 52 2.41 49.45 -24.56
C LEU A 52 1.82 48.61 -23.41
N GLU A 53 2.32 47.38 -23.18
CA GLU A 53 1.86 46.54 -22.06
C GLU A 53 2.34 47.05 -20.69
N LEU A 54 3.50 47.73 -20.63
CA LEU A 54 3.99 48.35 -19.41
C LEU A 54 3.19 49.60 -18.99
N ASP A 55 2.51 50.26 -19.94
CA ASP A 55 1.57 51.36 -19.65
C ASP A 55 0.28 50.84 -18.97
N GLU A 56 -0.05 49.56 -19.20
CA GLU A 56 -1.21 48.88 -18.63
C GLU A 56 -0.92 48.25 -17.25
N LEU A 57 0.35 47.98 -16.95
CA LEU A 57 0.82 47.44 -15.67
C LEU A 57 1.11 48.59 -14.69
N ASP A 58 0.08 48.97 -13.92
CA ASP A 58 0.03 49.98 -12.86
C ASP A 58 1.38 50.17 -12.08
N GLY A 59 2.31 50.98 -12.62
CA GLY A 59 3.52 51.53 -11.99
C GLY A 59 4.60 50.58 -11.42
N HIS A 60 4.38 49.26 -11.38
CA HIS A 60 5.24 48.32 -10.64
C HIS A 60 6.41 47.73 -11.45
N PHE A 61 6.39 47.83 -12.77
CA PHE A 61 7.42 47.24 -13.63
C PHE A 61 7.98 48.28 -14.59
N LYS A 62 9.25 48.67 -14.40
CA LYS A 62 9.90 49.66 -15.26
C LYS A 62 10.64 48.99 -16.41
N LEU A 63 10.80 49.71 -17.52
CA LEU A 63 11.64 49.27 -18.65
C LEU A 63 13.08 48.93 -18.19
N GLU A 64 13.58 49.64 -17.19
CA GLU A 64 14.89 49.38 -16.56
C GLU A 64 14.95 48.03 -15.85
N ASP A 65 13.85 47.60 -15.22
CA ASP A 65 13.75 46.29 -14.57
C ASP A 65 13.72 45.16 -15.61
N ALA A 66 13.05 45.37 -16.74
CA ALA A 66 13.06 44.45 -17.88
C ALA A 66 14.47 44.26 -18.44
N LEU A 67 15.19 45.37 -18.68
CA LEU A 67 16.58 45.33 -19.15
C LEU A 67 17.52 44.71 -18.12
N LEU A 68 17.30 44.97 -16.82
CA LEU A 68 18.06 44.36 -15.74
C LEU A 68 17.80 42.85 -15.66
N LEU A 69 16.57 42.40 -15.88
CA LEU A 69 16.19 40.99 -15.94
C LEU A 69 16.84 40.30 -17.13
N ILE A 70 16.77 40.88 -18.33
CA ILE A 70 17.46 40.36 -19.52
C ILE A 70 18.97 40.27 -19.27
N LYS A 71 19.57 41.31 -18.69
CA LYS A 71 20.99 41.32 -18.32
C LYS A 71 21.31 40.24 -17.28
N ARG A 72 20.45 40.02 -16.29
CA ARG A 72 20.61 38.95 -15.29
C ARG A 72 20.47 37.57 -15.92
N LEU A 73 19.52 37.37 -16.83
CA LEU A 73 19.35 36.13 -17.58
C LEU A 73 20.57 35.83 -18.45
N LEU A 74 21.03 36.81 -19.24
CA LEU A 74 22.24 36.68 -20.07
C LEU A 74 23.51 36.42 -19.24
N ARG A 75 23.63 37.07 -18.08
CA ARG A 75 24.74 36.82 -17.16
C ARG A 75 24.67 35.44 -16.52
N ASN A 76 23.46 34.91 -16.34
CA ASN A 76 23.20 33.64 -15.68
C ASN A 76 22.94 32.49 -16.67
N THR A 77 23.13 32.70 -17.97
CA THR A 77 22.94 31.69 -19.03
C THR A 77 23.76 30.43 -18.76
N LYS A 78 24.96 30.56 -18.18
CA LYS A 78 25.78 29.39 -17.77
C LYS A 78 25.10 28.55 -16.70
N ASN A 79 24.45 29.18 -15.72
CA ASN A 79 23.70 28.47 -14.68
C ASN A 79 22.41 27.88 -15.25
N LEU A 80 21.75 28.57 -16.20
CA LEU A 80 20.57 28.05 -16.87
C LEU A 80 20.90 26.83 -17.74
N SER A 81 22.01 26.87 -18.48
CA SER A 81 22.54 25.72 -19.23
C SER A 81 22.83 24.56 -18.29
N ALA A 82 23.55 24.80 -17.19
CA ALA A 82 23.84 23.75 -16.22
C ALA A 82 22.57 23.14 -15.56
N LEU A 83 21.48 23.91 -15.44
CA LEU A 83 20.19 23.39 -14.98
C LEU A 83 19.50 22.56 -16.07
N LEU A 84 19.58 22.97 -17.33
CA LEU A 84 19.06 22.20 -18.46
C LEU A 84 19.82 20.88 -18.62
N ASP A 85 21.15 20.89 -18.50
CA ASP A 85 21.98 19.68 -18.54
C ASP A 85 21.61 18.70 -17.41
N ARG A 86 21.27 19.22 -16.23
CA ARG A 86 20.79 18.39 -15.10
C ARG A 86 19.39 17.82 -15.33
N LEU A 87 18.53 18.56 -16.01
CA LEU A 87 17.20 18.09 -16.39
C LEU A 87 17.29 17.01 -17.47
N GLU A 88 18.21 17.15 -18.42
CA GLU A 88 18.53 16.12 -19.42
C GLU A 88 19.01 14.83 -18.74
N GLN A 89 19.95 14.94 -17.80
CA GLN A 89 20.40 13.80 -16.99
C GLN A 89 19.29 13.16 -16.15
N ALA A 90 18.35 13.96 -15.61
CA ALA A 90 17.21 13.44 -14.87
C ALA A 90 16.23 12.70 -15.78
N ASN A 91 16.03 13.20 -17.00
CA ASN A 91 15.21 12.54 -18.02
C ASN A 91 15.84 11.21 -18.48
N ASP A 92 17.16 11.19 -18.66
CA ASP A 92 17.90 9.96 -18.98
C ASP A 92 17.76 8.94 -17.85
N LEU A 93 17.88 9.37 -16.58
CA LEU A 93 17.67 8.49 -15.43
C LEU A 93 16.25 7.91 -15.37
N ILE A 94 15.22 8.71 -15.69
CA ILE A 94 13.83 8.23 -15.76
C ILE A 94 13.67 7.23 -16.91
N SER A 95 14.29 7.50 -18.06
CA SER A 95 14.30 6.60 -19.21
C SER A 95 14.94 5.26 -18.85
N ASP A 96 16.09 5.29 -18.14
CA ASP A 96 16.81 4.10 -17.69
C ASP A 96 16.08 3.33 -16.58
N MET A 97 15.30 4.01 -15.74
CA MET A 97 14.48 3.38 -14.70
C MET A 97 13.17 2.80 -15.22
N THR A 98 12.64 3.31 -16.34
CA THR A 98 11.40 2.84 -16.97
C THR A 98 11.37 1.31 -17.18
N PRO A 99 12.40 0.64 -17.73
CA PRO A 99 12.39 -0.81 -17.88
C PRO A 99 12.30 -1.56 -16.54
N ILE A 100 12.98 -1.08 -15.50
CA ILE A 100 12.93 -1.67 -14.15
C ILE A 100 11.52 -1.56 -13.58
N ILE A 101 10.90 -0.38 -13.67
CA ILE A 101 9.52 -0.14 -13.22
C ILE A 101 8.56 -1.07 -13.96
N HIS A 102 8.74 -1.24 -15.27
CA HIS A 102 7.91 -2.12 -16.08
C HIS A 102 8.04 -3.59 -15.68
N GLU A 103 9.27 -4.05 -15.38
CA GLU A 103 9.53 -5.41 -14.91
C GLU A 103 8.91 -5.66 -13.54
N VAL A 104 9.13 -4.76 -12.58
CA VAL A 104 8.52 -4.84 -11.24
C VAL A 104 7.01 -4.81 -11.32
N THR A 105 6.44 -3.95 -12.16
CA THR A 105 4.99 -3.86 -12.36
C THR A 105 4.45 -5.16 -12.95
N LYS A 106 5.12 -5.73 -13.95
CA LYS A 106 4.73 -7.03 -14.54
C LYS A 106 4.79 -8.16 -13.52
N ALA A 107 5.87 -8.27 -12.76
CA ALA A 107 6.03 -9.28 -11.71
C ALA A 107 4.89 -9.15 -10.68
N THR A 108 4.61 -7.93 -10.22
CA THR A 108 3.54 -7.64 -9.26
C THR A 108 2.16 -8.00 -9.82
N ILE A 109 1.85 -7.61 -11.06
CA ILE A 109 0.58 -7.96 -11.71
C ILE A 109 0.44 -9.48 -11.88
N SER A 110 1.53 -10.17 -12.24
CA SER A 110 1.52 -11.63 -12.37
C SER A 110 1.22 -12.31 -11.04
N GLU A 111 1.91 -11.90 -9.98
CA GLU A 111 1.71 -12.44 -8.63
C GLU A 111 0.30 -12.15 -8.11
N LEU A 112 -0.18 -10.91 -8.24
CA LEU A 112 -1.57 -10.55 -7.90
C LEU A 112 -2.59 -11.34 -8.72
N GLY A 113 -2.31 -11.59 -10.00
CA GLY A 113 -3.15 -12.40 -10.87
C GLY A 113 -3.17 -13.88 -10.49
N GLU A 114 -2.06 -14.43 -9.98
CA GLU A 114 -2.03 -15.78 -9.41
C GLU A 114 -2.87 -15.87 -8.13
N LEU A 115 -2.75 -14.88 -7.23
CA LEU A 115 -3.59 -14.80 -6.03
C LEU A 115 -5.08 -14.69 -6.39
N GLU A 116 -5.42 -13.94 -7.44
CA GLU A 116 -6.78 -13.83 -7.96
C GLU A 116 -7.28 -15.18 -8.51
N LYS A 117 -6.48 -15.88 -9.33
CA LYS A 117 -6.82 -17.21 -9.87
C LYS A 117 -7.00 -18.26 -8.78
N GLN A 118 -6.21 -18.18 -7.70
CA GLN A 118 -6.37 -19.02 -6.52
C GLN A 118 -7.60 -18.65 -5.67
N GLY A 119 -8.32 -17.58 -6.04
CA GLY A 119 -9.53 -17.14 -5.37
C GLY A 119 -9.28 -16.41 -4.05
N ILE A 120 -8.03 -16.00 -3.77
CA ILE A 120 -7.65 -15.36 -2.50
C ILE A 120 -8.40 -14.04 -2.32
N PHE A 121 -8.53 -13.22 -3.36
CA PHE A 121 -9.31 -11.98 -3.28
C PHE A 121 -10.81 -12.23 -3.02
N LYS A 122 -11.38 -13.27 -3.63
CA LYS A 122 -12.77 -13.66 -3.38
C LYS A 122 -12.98 -14.09 -1.93
N ASN A 123 -12.04 -14.85 -1.38
CA ASN A 123 -12.07 -15.28 0.01
C ASN A 123 -11.90 -14.11 0.98
N LEU A 124 -10.96 -13.20 0.72
CA LEU A 124 -10.79 -11.97 1.49
C LEU A 124 -12.04 -11.09 1.47
N ALA A 125 -12.68 -10.93 0.31
CA ALA A 125 -13.94 -10.19 0.19
C ALA A 125 -15.08 -10.86 0.97
N ALA A 126 -15.15 -12.19 0.95
CA ALA A 126 -16.13 -12.96 1.74
C ALA A 126 -15.88 -12.78 3.24
N ILE A 127 -14.63 -12.90 3.70
CA ILE A 127 -14.24 -12.68 5.10
C ILE A 127 -14.60 -11.26 5.54
N ARG A 128 -14.27 -10.25 4.72
CA ARG A 128 -14.64 -8.85 5.00
C ARG A 128 -16.15 -8.68 5.13
N THR A 129 -16.92 -9.29 4.23
CA THR A 129 -18.39 -9.23 4.28
C THR A 129 -18.94 -9.85 5.56
N VAL A 130 -18.39 -11.00 5.98
CA VAL A 130 -18.76 -11.65 7.26
C VAL A 130 -18.37 -10.75 8.43
N ALA A 131 -17.16 -10.20 8.43
CA ALA A 131 -16.67 -9.31 9.48
C ALA A 131 -17.51 -8.03 9.60
N GLU A 132 -17.90 -7.41 8.48
CA GLU A 132 -18.80 -6.24 8.46
C GLU A 132 -20.20 -6.56 9.00
N ARG A 133 -20.74 -7.74 8.69
CA ARG A 133 -22.03 -8.19 9.27
C ARG A 133 -21.92 -8.44 10.77
N PHE A 134 -20.78 -8.94 11.22
CA PHE A 134 -20.50 -9.19 12.62
C PHE A 134 -20.34 -7.88 13.41
N SER A 135 -19.56 -6.93 12.89
CA SER A 135 -19.28 -5.64 13.54
C SER A 135 -20.52 -4.74 13.64
N ARG A 136 -21.47 -4.85 12.69
CA ARG A 136 -22.77 -4.16 12.80
C ARG A 136 -23.66 -4.66 13.93
N ARG A 137 -23.46 -5.91 14.39
CA ARG A 137 -24.33 -6.58 15.37
C ARG A 137 -23.68 -6.76 16.73
N TYR A 138 -22.35 -6.83 16.76
CA TYR A 138 -21.56 -7.11 17.94
C TYR A 138 -20.44 -6.09 18.05
N THR A 139 -20.22 -5.56 19.25
CA THR A 139 -19.10 -4.65 19.52
C THR A 139 -17.77 -5.42 19.43
N PRO A 140 -16.63 -4.74 19.16
CA PRO A 140 -15.33 -5.39 19.05
C PRO A 140 -14.98 -6.29 20.24
N GLU A 141 -15.34 -5.88 21.46
CA GLU A 141 -15.10 -6.63 22.70
C GLU A 141 -15.89 -7.93 22.73
N ARG A 142 -17.11 -7.93 22.17
CA ARG A 142 -17.94 -9.13 22.05
C ARG A 142 -17.41 -10.09 21.00
N VAL A 143 -16.76 -9.62 19.95
CA VAL A 143 -16.14 -10.49 18.94
C VAL A 143 -14.96 -11.26 19.55
N VAL A 144 -14.11 -10.56 20.31
CA VAL A 144 -12.98 -11.18 21.02
C VAL A 144 -13.48 -12.21 22.05
N ALA A 145 -14.44 -11.81 22.90
CA ALA A 145 -15.01 -12.72 23.89
C ALA A 145 -15.73 -13.93 23.27
N LEU A 146 -16.26 -13.80 22.04
CA LEU A 146 -16.83 -14.93 21.31
C LEU A 146 -15.74 -15.82 20.72
N GLY A 147 -14.63 -15.25 20.25
CA GLY A 147 -13.45 -16.00 19.80
C GLY A 147 -12.92 -16.95 20.88
N ASP A 148 -12.80 -16.46 22.12
CA ASP A 148 -12.36 -17.28 23.26
C ASP A 148 -13.34 -18.43 23.53
N LYS A 149 -14.64 -18.16 23.49
CA LYS A 149 -15.69 -19.19 23.64
C LYS A 149 -15.78 -20.15 22.46
N LEU A 150 -15.44 -19.71 21.25
CA LEU A 150 -15.41 -20.58 20.07
C LEU A 150 -14.30 -21.64 20.19
N ILE A 151 -13.19 -21.32 20.86
CA ILE A 151 -12.15 -22.31 21.17
C ILE A 151 -12.69 -23.38 22.14
N GLU A 152 -13.45 -22.99 23.16
CA GLU A 152 -14.14 -23.94 24.06
C GLU A 152 -15.17 -24.80 23.30
N LEU A 153 -15.94 -24.19 22.39
CA LEU A 153 -16.89 -24.94 21.56
C LEU A 153 -16.19 -25.88 20.57
N LEU A 154 -15.02 -25.52 20.04
CA LEU A 154 -14.21 -26.41 19.20
C LEU A 154 -13.71 -27.62 20.00
N GLN A 155 -13.32 -27.44 21.25
CA GLN A 155 -12.99 -28.57 22.13
C GLN A 155 -14.19 -29.50 22.37
N LEU A 156 -15.41 -28.94 22.45
CA LEU A 156 -16.64 -29.73 22.51
C LEU A 156 -16.88 -30.49 21.20
N VAL A 157 -16.61 -29.87 20.05
CA VAL A 157 -16.68 -30.54 18.75
C VAL A 157 -15.68 -31.69 18.67
N ASP A 158 -14.45 -31.49 19.15
CA ASP A 158 -13.43 -32.55 19.22
C ASP A 158 -13.87 -33.69 20.15
N LEU A 159 -14.52 -33.37 21.28
CA LEU A 159 -15.09 -34.36 22.20
C LEU A 159 -16.20 -35.18 21.53
N ILE A 160 -17.07 -34.55 20.74
CA ILE A 160 -18.14 -35.22 20.00
C ILE A 160 -17.57 -36.04 18.83
N ALA A 161 -16.54 -35.53 18.15
CA ALA A 161 -15.86 -36.18 17.04
C ALA A 161 -15.04 -37.42 17.46
N GLN A 162 -14.94 -37.70 18.77
CA GLN A 162 -14.28 -38.92 19.24
C GLN A 162 -15.01 -40.18 18.72
N PRO A 163 -14.27 -41.24 18.34
CA PRO A 163 -14.88 -42.46 17.80
C PRO A 163 -15.88 -43.15 18.74
N ARG A 164 -15.76 -42.92 20.06
CA ARG A 164 -16.66 -43.51 21.06
C ARG A 164 -18.01 -42.79 21.12
N THR A 165 -18.01 -41.47 21.14
CA THR A 165 -19.24 -40.63 21.16
C THR A 165 -20.01 -40.77 19.87
N LEU A 166 -19.34 -40.79 18.72
CA LEU A 166 -19.98 -41.04 17.42
C LEU A 166 -20.68 -42.41 17.39
N ARG A 167 -20.03 -43.47 17.89
CA ARG A 167 -20.64 -44.82 17.97
C ARG A 167 -21.88 -44.85 18.87
N LEU A 168 -21.83 -44.18 20.02
CA LEU A 168 -22.97 -44.08 20.93
C LEU A 168 -24.12 -43.28 20.32
N ALA A 169 -23.81 -42.18 19.62
CA ALA A 169 -24.79 -41.38 18.90
C ALA A 169 -25.48 -42.19 17.80
N HIS A 170 -24.71 -42.88 16.96
CA HIS A 170 -25.26 -43.77 15.92
C HIS A 170 -26.11 -44.89 16.52
N ALA A 171 -25.65 -45.57 17.56
CA ALA A 171 -26.42 -46.63 18.22
C ALA A 171 -27.75 -46.11 18.82
N ALA A 172 -27.75 -44.89 19.37
CA ALA A 172 -28.95 -44.25 19.87
C ALA A 172 -29.90 -43.85 18.74
N THR A 173 -29.38 -43.29 17.64
CA THR A 173 -30.18 -42.97 16.45
C THR A 173 -30.78 -44.24 15.83
N ASP A 174 -30.00 -45.31 15.67
CA ASP A 174 -30.45 -46.59 15.13
C ASP A 174 -31.55 -47.22 16.01
N ALA A 175 -31.41 -47.15 17.34
CA ALA A 175 -32.43 -47.64 18.27
C ALA A 175 -33.75 -46.87 18.15
N ILE A 176 -33.69 -45.55 17.93
CA ILE A 176 -34.88 -44.70 17.72
C ILE A 176 -35.50 -44.97 16.34
N SER A 177 -34.68 -45.18 15.31
CA SER A 177 -35.16 -45.50 13.95
C SER A 177 -35.74 -46.91 13.82
N GLN A 178 -35.31 -47.87 14.64
CA GLN A 178 -35.86 -49.23 14.66
C GLN A 178 -37.22 -49.32 15.37
N ASP A 179 -37.53 -48.41 16.30
CA ASP A 179 -38.82 -48.39 17.03
C ASP A 179 -40.01 -48.01 16.12
N ASP A 180 -39.74 -47.41 14.95
CA ASP A 180 -40.76 -47.03 13.96
C ASP A 180 -41.25 -48.22 13.08
N GLN A 181 -40.56 -49.38 13.12
CA GLN A 181 -40.89 -50.56 12.28
C GLN A 181 -41.77 -51.64 12.95
N GLY A 182 -42.53 -51.26 13.98
CA GLY A 182 -43.60 -52.11 14.52
C GLY A 182 -43.37 -52.47 15.96
N ARG A 183 -44.24 -51.92 16.81
CA ARG A 183 -44.32 -52.22 18.24
C ARG A 183 -44.53 -53.72 18.44
N ALA A 184 -43.47 -54.44 18.78
CA ALA A 184 -43.63 -55.76 19.39
C ALA A 184 -44.30 -55.54 20.75
N GLU A 185 -45.49 -56.13 20.96
CA GLU A 185 -46.20 -56.04 22.24
C GLU A 185 -45.27 -56.50 23.37
N VAL A 186 -44.85 -55.55 24.21
CA VAL A 186 -43.92 -55.86 25.29
C VAL A 186 -44.72 -56.37 26.49
N THR A 187 -44.79 -57.69 26.63
CA THR A 187 -45.41 -58.35 27.80
C THR A 187 -44.59 -58.06 29.07
N MET A 188 -45.25 -57.93 30.24
CA MET A 188 -44.60 -57.73 31.56
C MET A 188 -43.44 -58.70 31.84
N PHE A 189 -43.57 -59.97 31.43
CA PHE A 189 -42.49 -60.97 31.56
C PHE A 189 -41.33 -60.73 30.58
N GLY A 190 -41.64 -60.24 29.37
CA GLY A 190 -40.66 -59.85 28.37
C GLY A 190 -39.81 -58.66 28.81
N LEU A 191 -40.40 -57.69 29.51
CA LEU A 191 -39.67 -56.56 30.12
C LEU A 191 -38.67 -57.05 31.18
N TRP A 192 -39.12 -57.91 32.10
CA TRP A 192 -38.24 -58.45 33.14
C TRP A 192 -37.06 -59.24 32.55
N ARG A 193 -37.32 -60.02 31.49
CA ARG A 193 -36.27 -60.73 30.76
C ARG A 193 -35.28 -59.78 30.06
N LYS A 194 -35.77 -58.70 29.43
CA LYS A 194 -34.94 -57.66 28.77
C LYS A 194 -34.08 -56.87 29.76
N MET A 195 -34.59 -56.58 30.96
CA MET A 195 -33.81 -55.91 32.01
C MET A 195 -32.66 -56.76 32.56
N ARG A 196 -32.74 -58.09 32.42
CA ARG A 196 -31.69 -59.02 32.84
C ARG A 196 -30.66 -59.31 31.74
N ASP A 197 -30.81 -58.71 30.57
CA ASP A 197 -29.85 -58.84 29.47
C ASP A 197 -28.54 -58.10 29.82
N PRO A 198 -27.36 -58.70 29.59
CA PRO A 198 -26.08 -58.10 29.93
C PRO A 198 -25.84 -56.75 29.23
N ASP A 199 -26.37 -56.53 28.02
CA ASP A 199 -26.17 -55.27 27.30
C ASP A 199 -27.08 -54.15 27.84
N THR A 200 -28.32 -54.48 28.25
CA THR A 200 -29.20 -53.54 28.98
C THR A 200 -28.58 -53.11 30.31
N LEU A 201 -27.98 -54.05 31.06
CA LEU A 201 -27.30 -53.76 32.33
C LEU A 201 -26.06 -52.88 32.14
N ARG A 202 -25.29 -53.09 31.06
CA ARG A 202 -24.15 -52.23 30.69
C ARG A 202 -24.60 -50.81 30.35
N GLY A 203 -25.70 -50.65 29.62
CA GLY A 203 -26.28 -49.35 29.32
C GLY A 203 -26.73 -48.60 30.58
N LEU A 204 -27.40 -49.29 31.51
CA LEU A 204 -27.82 -48.72 32.80
C LEU A 204 -26.62 -48.34 33.68
N ALA A 205 -25.57 -49.17 33.72
CA ALA A 205 -24.34 -48.85 34.43
C ALA A 205 -23.67 -47.59 33.85
N LEU A 206 -23.59 -47.46 32.52
CA LEU A 206 -23.07 -46.27 31.87
C LEU A 206 -23.88 -45.01 32.23
N MET A 207 -25.21 -45.10 32.24
CA MET A 207 -26.07 -43.99 32.64
C MET A 207 -25.85 -43.58 34.10
N LEU A 208 -25.68 -44.56 34.99
CA LEU A 208 -25.37 -44.31 36.39
C LEU A 208 -24.00 -43.67 36.57
N ASP A 209 -23.00 -44.11 35.81
CA ASP A 209 -21.67 -43.52 35.80
C ASP A 209 -21.68 -42.09 35.26
N LEU A 210 -22.46 -41.80 34.20
CA LEU A 210 -22.68 -40.43 33.72
C LEU A 210 -23.37 -39.58 34.80
N ALA A 211 -24.43 -40.09 35.42
CA ALA A 211 -25.15 -39.38 36.47
C ALA A 211 -24.23 -39.07 37.67
N LYS A 212 -23.36 -40.02 38.03
CA LYS A 212 -22.35 -39.84 39.07
C LYS A 212 -21.29 -38.80 38.67
N ALA A 213 -20.80 -38.83 37.44
CA ALA A 213 -19.83 -37.86 36.92
C ALA A 213 -20.43 -36.44 36.87
N LEU A 214 -21.68 -36.30 36.43
CA LEU A 214 -22.41 -35.02 36.44
C LEU A 214 -22.62 -34.50 37.86
N GLY A 215 -23.03 -35.36 38.79
CA GLY A 215 -23.17 -34.99 40.20
C GLY A 215 -21.85 -34.55 40.84
N GLN A 216 -20.72 -35.13 40.47
CA GLN A 216 -19.39 -34.72 40.96
C GLN A 216 -18.90 -33.41 40.33
N ALA A 217 -19.20 -33.17 39.06
CA ALA A 217 -18.87 -31.93 38.36
C ALA A 217 -19.68 -30.72 38.88
N ASP A 218 -20.89 -30.95 39.39
CA ASP A 218 -21.72 -29.90 39.99
C ASP A 218 -21.35 -29.65 41.48
N ASN A 219 -21.10 -30.74 42.24
CA ASN A 219 -20.79 -30.66 43.67
C ASN A 219 -19.40 -30.06 43.99
N THR A 220 -18.53 -29.87 42.98
CA THR A 220 -17.26 -29.14 43.16
C THR A 220 -17.44 -27.62 43.30
N LYS A 221 -18.66 -27.08 43.14
CA LYS A 221 -18.99 -25.67 43.45
C LYS A 221 -19.69 -25.46 44.81
N SER A 222 -19.95 -26.52 45.57
CA SER A 222 -20.72 -26.46 46.83
C SER A 222 -20.00 -27.14 48.01
N VAL A 223 -18.78 -26.68 48.33
CA VAL A 223 -18.26 -26.80 49.70
C VAL A 223 -18.44 -25.44 50.37
N PRO A 224 -19.50 -25.21 51.17
CA PRO A 224 -19.54 -24.06 52.06
C PRO A 224 -18.51 -24.27 53.16
N MET A 225 -17.59 -23.31 53.29
CA MET A 225 -16.75 -23.15 54.47
C MET A 225 -17.66 -22.94 55.68
N LEU A 226 -17.82 -23.94 56.54
CA LEU A 226 -18.18 -23.74 57.95
C LEU A 226 -17.55 -24.84 58.80
N GLU A 227 -16.50 -24.48 59.53
CA GLU A 227 -16.37 -24.57 61.00
C GLU A 227 -14.93 -24.18 61.33
N SER A 228 -14.73 -22.97 61.85
CA SER A 228 -14.81 -22.64 63.29
C SER A 228 -13.48 -22.93 63.99
N GLY A 229 -12.82 -21.85 64.37
CA GLY A 229 -11.54 -21.83 65.05
C GLY A 229 -11.29 -20.45 65.66
N LYS A 230 -12.25 -19.96 66.45
CA LYS A 230 -12.08 -19.20 67.70
C LYS A 230 -13.44 -18.94 68.34
#